data_AF-A0A8C0S7X7-F1
#
_entry.id   AF-A0A8C0S7X7-F1
#
_cell.length_a   1.000
_cell.length_b   1.000
_cell.length_c   1.000
_cell.angle_alpha   90.00
_cell.angle_beta   90.00
_cell.angle_gamma   90.00
#
_symmetry.space_group_name_H-M   'P 1'
#
loop_
_entity.id
_entity.type
_entity.pdbx_description
1 polymer ?
#
loop_
_entity_poly.entity_id
_entity_poly.type
_entity_poly.pdbx_seq_one_letter_code
_entity_poly.pdbx_strand_id
1 'polypeptide(L)'
;MKFSWVTVTEKSMDKEHQCIVKDKRNKERVNQEIDFPSINKEFAAINSTEASLHDENDPLQLQLMNTSAYYTYLLLLLKSLMYSIVTAICLLGRSVFDGNGKSS
;
A
#
# COMPACT_ATOMS: atom_id res chain seq x y z
N MET A 1 19.49 18.24 -11.29
CA MET A 1 19.85 16.80 -11.19
C MET A 1 20.03 16.27 -12.60
N LYS A 2 21.03 15.43 -12.85
CA LYS A 2 21.33 14.88 -14.18
C LYS A 2 21.28 13.36 -14.08
N PHE A 3 20.42 12.74 -14.89
CA PHE A 3 20.24 11.30 -14.91
C PHE A 3 21.08 10.71 -16.04
N SER A 4 21.66 9.54 -15.79
CA SER A 4 22.38 8.74 -16.79
C SER A 4 21.80 7.34 -16.77
N TRP A 5 21.60 6.77 -17.94
CA TRP A 5 21.17 5.39 -18.12
C TRP A 5 22.12 4.70 -19.10
N VAL A 6 22.22 3.37 -18.99
CA VAL A 6 23.02 2.54 -19.88
C VAL A 6 22.18 1.37 -20.36
N THR A 7 22.23 1.09 -21.66
CA THR A 7 21.62 -0.10 -22.23
C THR A 7 22.68 -1.20 -22.25
N VAL A 8 22.42 -2.29 -21.54
CA VAL A 8 23.33 -3.44 -21.44
C VAL A 8 22.92 -4.48 -22.48
N THR A 9 23.88 -5.05 -23.20
CA THR A 9 23.64 -6.14 -24.15
C THR A 9 23.40 -7.45 -23.40
N GLU A 10 22.57 -8.34 -23.96
CA GLU A 10 22.24 -9.65 -23.38
C GLU A 10 23.48 -10.46 -22.93
N LYS A 11 24.56 -10.43 -23.73
CA LYS A 11 25.85 -11.09 -23.46
C LYS A 11 26.64 -10.56 -22.26
N SER A 12 26.19 -9.46 -21.65
CA SER A 12 26.78 -8.88 -20.45
C SER A 12 25.84 -8.93 -19.25
N MET A 13 24.60 -9.43 -19.39
CA MET A 13 23.62 -9.52 -18.30
C MET A 13 24.02 -10.51 -17.19
N ASP A 14 24.93 -11.43 -17.50
CA ASP A 14 25.57 -12.37 -16.56
C ASP A 14 26.65 -11.71 -15.70
N LYS A 15 27.11 -10.50 -16.07
CA LYS A 15 28.21 -9.79 -15.43
C LYS A 15 27.69 -8.75 -14.46
N GLU A 16 28.51 -8.44 -13.47
CA GLU A 16 28.28 -7.36 -12.51
C GLU A 16 28.63 -6.03 -13.16
N HIS A 17 27.83 -5.00 -12.87
CA HIS A 17 28.01 -3.65 -13.42
C HIS A 17 28.22 -2.66 -12.30
N GLN A 18 29.08 -1.68 -12.53
CA GLN A 18 29.46 -0.70 -11.52
C GLN A 18 29.18 0.71 -12.05
N CYS A 19 28.37 1.49 -11.35
CA CYS A 19 28.19 2.90 -11.65
C CYS A 19 29.09 3.73 -10.74
N ILE A 20 30.02 4.47 -11.36
CA ILE A 20 30.95 5.33 -10.65
C ILE A 20 30.47 6.77 -10.75
N VAL A 21 29.99 7.34 -9.65
CA VAL A 21 29.55 8.73 -9.60
C VAL A 21 30.70 9.62 -9.12
N LYS A 22 31.12 10.54 -9.98
CA LYS A 22 32.15 11.56 -9.67
C LYS A 22 31.48 12.91 -9.41
N ASP A 23 31.45 13.37 -8.15
CA ASP A 23 31.05 14.74 -7.79
C ASP A 23 32.30 15.64 -7.63
N LYS A 24 32.26 16.86 -8.17
CA LYS A 24 33.31 17.88 -8.01
C LYS A 24 33.53 18.29 -6.55
N ARG A 25 32.55 18.08 -5.67
CA ARG A 25 32.64 18.41 -4.23
C ARG A 25 33.41 17.35 -3.42
N ASN A 26 33.54 16.13 -3.93
CA ASN A 26 34.42 15.12 -3.32
C ASN A 26 35.87 15.38 -3.75
N LYS A 27 36.56 16.23 -2.98
CA LYS A 27 38.01 16.46 -3.12
C LYS A 27 38.87 15.29 -2.62
N GLU A 28 38.24 14.35 -1.92
CA GLU A 28 38.85 13.13 -1.40
C GLU A 28 38.33 11.95 -2.23
N ARG A 29 39.24 11.08 -2.69
CA ARG A 29 39.06 10.12 -3.79
C ARG A 29 38.09 8.95 -3.52
N VAL A 30 37.03 9.16 -2.73
CA VAL A 30 35.97 8.18 -2.56
C VAL A 30 34.95 8.44 -3.66
N ASN A 31 35.15 7.85 -4.83
CA ASN A 31 34.07 7.80 -5.82
C ASN A 31 32.92 7.01 -5.17
N GLN A 32 31.69 7.52 -5.28
CA GLN A 32 30.55 6.73 -4.85
C GLN A 32 30.32 5.64 -5.90
N GLU A 33 30.63 4.43 -5.50
CA GLU A 33 30.48 3.21 -6.28
C GLU A 33 29.12 2.61 -5.96
N ILE A 34 28.28 2.46 -6.99
CA ILE A 34 27.01 1.75 -6.88
C ILE A 34 27.16 0.45 -7.66
N ASP A 35 27.23 -0.66 -6.93
CA ASP A 35 27.31 -2.00 -7.48
C ASP A 35 25.92 -2.46 -7.90
N PHE A 36 25.81 -2.85 -9.17
CA PHE A 36 24.64 -3.49 -9.74
C PHE A 36 24.95 -4.98 -9.93
N PRO A 37 24.30 -5.88 -9.18
CA PRO A 37 24.47 -7.31 -9.34
C PRO A 37 24.03 -7.76 -10.74
N SER A 38 24.47 -8.96 -11.16
CA SER A 38 24.10 -9.46 -12.47
C SER A 38 22.61 -9.78 -12.55
N ILE A 39 21.99 -9.33 -13.64
CA ILE A 39 20.54 -9.42 -13.85
C ILE A 39 20.09 -10.88 -13.83
N ASN A 40 20.90 -11.81 -14.38
CA ASN A 40 20.55 -13.23 -14.40
C ASN A 40 20.49 -13.87 -13.00
N LYS A 41 21.31 -13.40 -12.04
CA LYS A 41 21.23 -13.87 -10.64
C LYS A 41 19.99 -13.33 -9.94
N GLU A 42 19.64 -12.08 -10.22
CA GLU A 42 18.45 -11.42 -9.67
C GLU A 42 17.17 -12.07 -10.19
N PHE A 43 17.08 -12.34 -11.50
CA PHE A 43 15.96 -13.08 -12.09
C PHE A 43 15.83 -14.49 -11.53
N ALA A 44 16.93 -15.21 -11.30
CA ALA A 44 16.88 -16.53 -10.67
C ALA A 44 16.35 -16.48 -9.22
N ALA A 45 16.75 -15.46 -8.45
CA ALA A 45 16.26 -15.25 -7.09
C ALA A 45 14.77 -14.86 -7.07
N ILE A 46 14.34 -13.98 -7.98
CA ILE A 46 12.93 -13.57 -8.13
C ILE A 46 12.08 -14.77 -8.54
N ASN A 47 12.47 -15.53 -9.58
CA ASN A 47 11.74 -16.72 -10.01
C ASN A 47 11.64 -17.78 -8.89
N SER A 48 12.71 -17.94 -8.10
CA SER A 48 12.68 -18.85 -6.94
C SER A 48 11.77 -18.36 -5.81
N THR A 49 11.57 -17.05 -5.69
CA THR A 49 10.71 -16.44 -4.66
C THR A 49 9.25 -16.38 -5.13
N GLU A 50 9.00 -16.10 -6.41
CA GLU A 50 7.68 -16.13 -7.03
C GLU A 50 7.14 -17.56 -7.14
N ALA A 51 7.96 -18.55 -7.50
CA ALA A 51 7.54 -19.96 -7.50
C ALA A 51 7.11 -20.47 -6.11
N SER A 52 7.59 -19.83 -5.03
CA SER A 52 7.17 -20.12 -3.66
C SER A 52 5.89 -19.37 -3.23
N LEU A 53 5.49 -18.31 -3.94
CA LEU A 53 4.39 -17.42 -3.53
C LEU A 53 3.16 -17.49 -4.45
N HIS A 54 3.32 -17.96 -5.69
CA HIS A 54 2.27 -17.89 -6.70
C HIS A 54 1.24 -19.03 -6.70
N ASP A 55 1.42 -20.09 -5.93
CA ASP A 55 0.48 -21.23 -5.93
C ASP A 55 -0.58 -21.16 -4.82
N GLU A 56 -0.35 -20.37 -3.76
CA GLU A 56 -1.20 -20.39 -2.55
C GLU A 56 -2.15 -19.19 -2.43
N ASN A 57 -1.96 -18.12 -3.20
CA ASN A 57 -2.65 -16.84 -2.95
C ASN A 57 -3.86 -16.53 -3.84
N ASP A 58 -4.03 -17.20 -4.98
CA ASP A 58 -5.10 -16.87 -5.93
C ASP A 58 -6.54 -17.12 -5.41
N PRO A 59 -6.87 -18.26 -4.76
CA PRO A 59 -8.21 -18.47 -4.23
C PRO A 59 -8.44 -17.70 -2.91
N LEU A 60 -7.39 -17.52 -2.10
CA LEU A 60 -7.46 -16.84 -0.80
C LEU A 60 -7.64 -15.33 -0.94
N GLN A 61 -6.97 -14.68 -1.90
CA GLN A 61 -7.17 -13.25 -2.15
C GLN A 61 -8.60 -12.94 -2.63
N LEU A 62 -9.16 -13.77 -3.50
CA LEU A 62 -10.53 -13.59 -3.97
C LEU A 62 -11.55 -13.76 -2.83
N GLN A 63 -11.33 -14.73 -1.94
CA GLN A 63 -12.15 -14.89 -0.73
C GLN A 63 -11.98 -13.72 0.24
N LEU A 64 -10.76 -13.23 0.47
CA LEU A 64 -10.50 -12.11 1.36
C LEU A 64 -11.17 -10.83 0.84
N MET A 65 -11.11 -10.58 -0.47
CA MET A 65 -11.68 -9.39 -1.10
C MET A 65 -13.21 -9.41 -1.06
N ASN A 66 -13.86 -10.54 -1.39
CA ASN A 66 -15.31 -10.67 -1.26
C ASN A 66 -15.77 -10.62 0.20
N THR A 67 -15.00 -11.18 1.13
CA THR A 67 -15.30 -11.15 2.57
C THR A 67 -15.14 -9.75 3.15
N SER A 68 -14.12 -9.01 2.72
CA SER A 68 -13.89 -7.63 3.16
C SER A 68 -15.04 -6.70 2.77
N ALA A 69 -15.60 -6.88 1.57
CA ALA A 69 -16.75 -6.12 1.12
C ALA A 69 -17.95 -6.31 2.06
N TYR A 70 -18.25 -7.55 2.44
CA TYR A 70 -19.33 -7.86 3.38
C TYR A 70 -19.15 -7.17 4.74
N TYR A 71 -17.95 -7.23 5.33
CA TYR A 71 -17.67 -6.55 6.60
C TYR A 71 -17.74 -5.03 6.50
N THR A 72 -17.32 -4.42 5.38
CA THR A 72 -17.49 -2.98 5.18
C THR A 72 -18.96 -2.56 5.16
N TYR A 73 -19.84 -3.35 4.52
CA TYR A 73 -21.29 -3.08 4.57
C TYR A 73 -21.86 -3.22 5.97
N LEU A 74 -21.45 -4.23 6.74
CA LEU A 74 -21.88 -4.38 8.14
C LEU A 74 -21.45 -3.20 9.02
N LEU A 75 -20.20 -2.74 8.88
CA LEU A 75 -19.68 -1.57 9.59
C LEU A 75 -20.46 -0.30 9.24
N LEU A 76 -20.77 -0.10 7.95
CA LEU A 76 -21.56 1.04 7.49
C LEU A 76 -23.01 0.97 7.99
N LEU A 77 -23.61 -0.23 7.98
CA LEU A 77 -24.96 -0.46 8.49
C LEU A 77 -25.04 -0.17 9.99
N LEU A 78 -24.08 -0.65 10.77
CA LEU A 78 -24.00 -0.39 12.21
C LEU A 78 -23.80 1.11 12.48
N LYS A 79 -22.92 1.78 11.74
CA LYS A 79 -22.70 3.22 11.82
C LYS A 79 -24.00 3.99 11.55
N SER A 80 -24.71 3.64 10.47
CA SER A 80 -26.01 4.26 10.12
C SER A 80 -27.07 4.03 11.21
N LEU A 81 -27.17 2.81 11.74
CA LEU A 81 -28.11 2.48 12.81
C LEU A 81 -27.84 3.29 14.08
N MET A 82 -26.57 3.43 14.48
CA MET A 82 -26.19 4.23 15.64
C MET A 82 -26.57 5.70 15.48
N TYR A 83 -26.32 6.31 14.30
CA TYR A 83 -26.75 7.69 14.03
C TYR A 83 -28.27 7.83 14.03
N SER A 84 -29.00 6.84 13.51
CA SER A 84 -30.47 6.82 13.51
C SER A 84 -31.03 6.77 14.93
N ILE A 85 -30.49 5.90 15.80
CA ILE A 85 -30.90 5.80 17.21
C ILE A 85 -30.64 7.11 17.94
N VAL A 86 -29.44 7.70 17.80
CA VAL A 86 -29.11 8.99 18.42
C VAL A 86 -30.06 10.08 17.93
N THR A 87 -30.31 10.15 16.62
CA THR A 87 -31.22 11.14 16.03
C THR A 87 -32.65 10.95 16.54
N ALA A 88 -33.13 9.71 16.62
CA ALA A 88 -34.46 9.39 17.13
C ALA A 88 -34.61 9.78 18.61
N ILE A 89 -33.58 9.54 19.44
CA ILE A 89 -33.56 9.98 20.84
C ILE A 89 -33.56 11.50 20.93
N CYS A 90 -32.74 12.20 20.13
CA CYS A 90 -32.73 13.66 20.10
C CYS A 90 -34.07 14.26 19.68
N LEU A 91 -34.74 13.68 18.68
CA LEU A 91 -36.06 14.12 18.22
C LEU A 91 -37.15 13.81 19.25
N LEU A 92 -37.14 12.62 19.84
CA LEU A 92 -38.14 12.19 20.83
C LEU A 92 -37.98 12.94 22.15
N GLY A 93 -36.74 13.14 22.61
CA GLY A 93 -36.44 13.96 23.79
C GLY A 93 -36.84 15.42 23.62
N ARG A 94 -36.72 15.96 22.40
CA ARG A 94 -37.20 17.32 22.08
C ARG A 94 -38.73 17.41 22.04
N SER A 95 -39.41 16.36 21.57
CA SER A 95 -40.89 16.25 21.59
C SER A 95 -41.45 16.19 23.02
N VAL A 96 -40.77 15.50 23.94
CA VAL A 96 -41.18 15.40 25.35
C VAL A 96 -40.91 16.70 26.13
N PHE A 97 -39.91 17.50 25.74
CA PHE A 97 -39.54 18.74 26.44
C PHE A 97 -40.35 19.97 26.00
N ASP A 98 -40.90 20.00 24.78
CA ASP A 98 -41.75 21.10 24.28
C ASP A 98 -43.17 21.13 24.90
N GLY A 99 -43.49 20.17 25.77
CA GLY A 99 -44.80 20.05 26.43
C GLY A 99 -44.95 20.75 27.79
N ASN A 100 -43.86 21.21 28.42
CA ASN A 100 -43.91 21.73 29.81
C ASN A 100 -43.72 23.26 29.91
N GLY A 101 -44.14 24.00 28.88
CA GLY A 101 -44.16 25.46 28.84
C GLY A 101 -45.58 26.02 28.70
N LYS A 102 -46.51 25.61 29.55
CA LYS A 102 -47.82 26.29 29.70
C LYS A 102 -47.97 26.73 31.14
N SER A 103 -47.37 27.89 31.43
CA SER A 103 -47.72 28.72 32.57
C SER A 103 -49.05 29.43 32.25
N SER A 104 -50.15 29.02 32.88
CA SER A 104 -51.25 29.88 33.32
C SER A 104 -52.14 29.16 34.32
#